data_AF-A0A7S0HXP3-F1
#
_entry.id   AF-A0A7S0HXP3-F1
#
_cell.length_a   1.000
_cell.length_b   1.000
_cell.length_c   1.000
_cell.angle_alpha   90.00
_cell.angle_beta   90.00
_cell.angle_gamma   90.00
#
_symmetry.space_group_name_H-M   'P 1'
#
loop_
_entity.id
_entity.type
_entity.pdbx_description
1 polymer ?
#
loop_
_entity_poly.entity_id
_entity_poly.type
_entity_poly.pdbx_seq_one_letter_code
_entity_poly.pdbx_strand_id
1 'polypeptide(L)'
;MRDMIQRDQPVVSQASITAAVIFYCICSGSMLIVNKLAVVHLPVPALLTVCQFTSASTFVYTCKLLGILEMDDFEWSKVKYFVLYVLAFSLGTWTNMKVLQTANVETVIVFRSCCPIVVAGFDYIFYGRACPSLRSVASLLLITGGAVGYILNDKEFQNSGWVAYYWVMIWWTVLIFQLTYGKFLVSGLPLKSLWTPVLYTNTLSVLPAMLVGIMAGGGGGGGAGGAG
;
A
#
# COMPACT_ATOMS: atom_id res chain seq x y z
N MET A 1 24.32 -3.07 20.07
CA MET A 1 23.34 -2.81 18.98
C MET A 1 22.13 -3.76 19.02
N ARG A 2 21.96 -4.57 20.08
CA ARG A 2 20.72 -5.31 20.41
C ARG A 2 19.84 -4.56 21.40
N ASP A 3 20.39 -3.54 22.07
CA ASP A 3 19.81 -2.96 23.28
C ASP A 3 18.93 -1.72 23.02
N MET A 4 18.77 -1.31 21.76
CA MET A 4 17.90 -0.16 21.39
C MET A 4 16.52 -0.59 20.86
N ILE A 5 16.20 -1.89 20.85
CA ILE A 5 14.90 -2.43 20.38
C ILE A 5 14.15 -3.07 21.56
N GLN A 6 14.09 -2.36 22.69
CA GLN A 6 13.14 -2.71 23.74
C GLN A 6 12.40 -1.44 24.15
N ARG A 7 11.62 -0.89 23.20
CA ARG A 7 10.48 -0.06 23.58
C ARG A 7 9.51 -0.99 24.28
N ASP A 8 9.30 -0.79 25.58
CA ASP A 8 8.17 -1.36 26.32
C ASP A 8 6.91 -1.16 25.48
N GLN A 9 6.48 -2.22 24.81
CA GLN A 9 5.21 -2.21 24.12
C GLN A 9 4.16 -2.23 25.23
N PRO A 10 3.24 -1.25 25.30
CA PRO A 10 2.13 -1.34 26.24
C PRO A 10 1.45 -2.70 26.02
N VAL A 11 1.05 -3.38 27.10
CA VAL A 11 0.33 -4.66 27.00
C VAL A 11 -1.05 -4.36 26.39
N VAL A 12 -1.11 -4.33 25.06
CA VAL A 12 -2.33 -4.06 24.31
C VAL A 12 -3.25 -5.26 24.47
N SER A 13 -4.48 -5.02 24.91
CA SER A 13 -5.47 -6.07 25.09
C SER A 13 -5.71 -6.82 23.76
N GLN A 14 -5.85 -8.14 23.83
CA GLN A 14 -6.17 -8.98 22.66
C GLN A 14 -7.48 -8.53 21.98
N ALA A 15 -8.43 -8.00 22.76
CA ALA A 15 -9.65 -7.40 22.22
C ALA A 15 -9.36 -6.18 21.35
N SER A 16 -8.43 -5.31 21.76
CA SER A 16 -8.02 -4.14 21.00
C SER A 16 -7.31 -4.51 19.71
N ILE A 17 -6.44 -5.53 19.74
CA ILE A 17 -5.76 -6.05 18.54
C ILE A 17 -6.79 -6.63 17.56
N THR A 18 -7.71 -7.45 18.07
CA THR A 18 -8.77 -8.07 17.25
C THR A 18 -9.67 -7.02 16.63
N ALA A 19 -10.10 -6.02 17.40
CA ALA A 19 -10.90 -4.91 16.90
C ALA A 19 -10.17 -4.10 15.83
N ALA A 20 -8.88 -3.80 16.03
CA ALA A 20 -8.06 -3.10 15.05
C ALA A 20 -7.91 -3.89 13.74
N VAL A 21 -7.74 -5.21 13.83
CA VAL A 21 -7.68 -6.09 12.65
C VAL A 21 -9.02 -6.11 11.89
N ILE A 22 -10.14 -6.26 12.60
CA ILE A 22 -11.48 -6.24 11.98
C ILE A 22 -11.71 -4.89 11.28
N PHE A 23 -11.42 -3.79 11.96
CA PHE A 23 -11.57 -2.44 11.40
C PHE A 23 -10.68 -2.23 10.17
N TYR A 24 -9.42 -2.68 10.23
CA TYR A 24 -8.52 -2.66 9.09
C TYR A 24 -9.05 -3.47 7.91
N CYS A 25 -9.59 -4.67 8.15
CA CYS A 25 -10.17 -5.50 7.09
C CYS A 25 -11.37 -4.83 6.42
N ILE A 26 -12.26 -4.21 7.20
CA ILE A 26 -13.43 -3.48 6.68
C ILE A 26 -12.97 -2.28 5.84
N CYS A 27 -12.02 -1.49 6.35
CA CYS A 27 -11.49 -0.31 5.65
C CYS A 27 -10.75 -0.70 4.36
N SER A 28 -9.91 -1.74 4.42
CA SER A 28 -9.14 -2.22 3.27
C SER A 28 -10.04 -2.80 2.18
N GLY A 29 -11.04 -3.60 2.56
CA GLY A 29 -12.01 -4.18 1.63
C GLY A 29 -12.88 -3.12 0.96
N SER A 30 -13.40 -2.15 1.73
CA SER A 30 -14.23 -1.07 1.18
C SER A 30 -13.43 -0.18 0.22
N MET A 31 -12.18 0.16 0.56
CA MET A 31 -11.30 0.95 -0.32
C MET A 31 -11.11 0.26 -1.68
N LEU A 32 -10.92 -1.06 -1.73
CA LEU A 32 -10.76 -1.79 -2.98
C LEU A 32 -12.00 -1.73 -3.86
N ILE A 33 -13.19 -1.94 -3.29
CA ILE A 33 -14.47 -1.91 -4.01
C ILE A 33 -14.76 -0.48 -4.51
N VAL A 34 -14.61 0.52 -3.65
CA VAL A 34 -14.81 1.93 -4.01
C VAL A 34 -13.82 2.37 -5.06
N ASN A 35 -12.54 1.97 -4.97
CA ASN A 35 -11.53 2.28 -5.98
C ASN A 35 -11.89 1.68 -7.34
N LYS A 36 -12.34 0.41 -7.38
CA LYS A 36 -12.79 -0.23 -8.63
C LYS A 36 -13.97 0.52 -9.24
N LEU A 37 -14.97 0.87 -8.43
CA LEU A 37 -16.15 1.63 -8.89
C LEU A 37 -15.76 3.02 -9.40
N ALA A 38 -14.91 3.73 -8.66
CA ALA A 38 -14.44 5.06 -9.02
C ALA A 38 -13.66 5.06 -10.33
N VAL A 39 -12.82 4.04 -10.56
CA VAL A 39 -12.05 3.89 -11.81
C VAL A 39 -12.94 3.63 -13.03
N VAL A 40 -14.10 2.98 -12.85
CA VAL A 40 -15.07 2.77 -13.94
C VAL A 40 -15.77 4.08 -14.33
N HIS A 41 -16.10 4.93 -13.36
CA HIS A 41 -16.78 6.20 -13.61
C HIS A 41 -15.83 7.35 -13.97
N LEU A 42 -14.61 7.33 -13.43
CA LEU A 42 -13.59 8.33 -13.64
C LEU A 42 -12.32 7.62 -14.15
N PRO A 43 -12.11 7.54 -15.48
CA PRO A 43 -11.00 6.80 -16.09
C PRO A 43 -9.64 7.51 -15.95
N VAL A 44 -9.49 8.36 -14.93
CA VAL A 44 -8.26 9.10 -14.61
C VAL A 44 -7.74 8.65 -13.23
N PRO A 45 -7.06 7.49 -13.15
CA PRO A 45 -6.46 6.95 -11.93
C PRO A 45 -5.68 7.95 -11.08
N ALA A 46 -4.89 8.81 -11.73
CA ALA A 46 -4.04 9.74 -11.02
C ALA A 46 -4.84 10.78 -10.23
N LEU A 47 -5.93 11.29 -10.81
CA LEU A 47 -6.82 12.24 -10.12
C LEU A 47 -7.43 11.58 -8.88
N LEU A 48 -7.87 10.32 -8.99
CA LEU A 48 -8.38 9.57 -7.85
C LEU A 48 -7.34 9.45 -6.73
N THR A 49 -6.08 9.11 -7.07
CA THR A 49 -5.00 9.00 -6.07
C THR A 49 -4.64 10.34 -5.42
N VAL A 50 -4.64 11.44 -6.17
CA VAL A 50 -4.41 12.79 -5.65
C VAL A 50 -5.53 13.18 -4.67
N CYS A 51 -6.78 12.92 -5.03
CA CYS A 51 -7.92 13.16 -4.14
C CYS A 51 -7.83 12.33 -2.85
N GLN A 52 -7.44 11.05 -2.94
CA GLN A 52 -7.26 10.19 -1.76
C GLN A 52 -6.17 10.72 -0.82
N PHE A 53 -4.99 11.04 -1.36
CA PHE A 53 -3.87 11.54 -0.56
C PHE A 53 -4.16 12.91 0.04
N THR A 54 -4.80 13.80 -0.72
CA THR A 54 -5.19 15.13 -0.23
C THR A 54 -6.23 15.02 0.86
N SER A 55 -7.25 14.15 0.69
CA SER A 55 -8.29 13.95 1.71
C SER A 55 -7.73 13.37 3.00
N ALA A 56 -6.87 12.34 2.89
CA ALA A 56 -6.19 11.75 4.03
C ALA A 56 -5.27 12.76 4.74
N SER A 57 -4.50 13.54 3.99
CA SER A 57 -3.63 14.59 4.52
C SER A 57 -4.43 15.66 5.25
N THR A 58 -5.50 16.19 4.65
CA THR A 58 -6.34 17.23 5.26
C THR A 58 -7.03 16.73 6.53
N PHE A 59 -7.56 15.49 6.52
CA PHE A 59 -8.19 14.89 7.69
C PHE A 59 -7.20 14.76 8.85
N VAL A 60 -6.05 14.15 8.62
CA VAL A 60 -5.01 13.93 9.64
C VAL A 60 -4.47 15.27 10.15
N TYR A 61 -4.23 16.23 9.26
CA TYR A 61 -3.78 17.56 9.64
C TYR A 61 -4.83 18.32 10.46
N THR A 62 -6.11 18.21 10.12
CA THR A 62 -7.21 18.81 10.90
C THR A 62 -7.28 18.20 12.30
N CYS A 63 -7.12 16.88 12.43
CA CYS A 63 -7.05 16.21 13.72
C CYS A 63 -5.82 16.62 14.54
N LYS A 64 -4.68 16.95 13.90
CA LYS A 64 -3.52 17.56 14.57
C LYS A 64 -3.87 18.95 15.12
N LEU A 65 -4.52 19.79 14.32
CA LEU A 65 -4.91 21.15 14.74
C LEU A 65 -5.91 21.15 15.91
N LEU A 66 -6.81 20.16 15.93
CA LEU A 66 -7.78 19.97 17.02
C LEU A 66 -7.14 19.37 18.30
N GLY A 67 -5.83 19.08 18.30
CA GLY A 67 -5.13 18.47 19.43
C GLY A 67 -5.52 17.02 19.73
N ILE A 68 -6.28 16.37 18.83
CA ILE A 68 -6.72 14.98 18.98
C ILE A 68 -5.54 14.02 18.77
N LEU A 69 -4.55 14.43 17.95
CA LEU A 69 -3.42 13.60 17.55
C LEU A 69 -2.09 14.29 17.84
N GLU A 70 -1.25 13.65 18.66
CA GLU A 70 0.14 14.03 18.83
C GLU A 70 0.97 13.57 17.61
N MET A 71 1.68 14.50 16.99
CA MET A 71 2.53 14.25 15.82
C MET A 71 3.83 15.03 15.93
N ASP A 72 4.90 14.48 15.35
CA ASP A 72 6.14 15.22 15.18
C ASP A 72 5.98 16.33 14.14
N ASP A 73 6.68 17.44 14.34
CA ASP A 73 6.79 18.50 13.34
C ASP A 73 7.65 18.06 12.15
N PHE A 74 7.45 18.72 11.01
CA PHE A 74 8.13 18.42 9.74
C PHE A 74 9.65 18.69 9.84
N GLU A 75 10.40 17.66 10.22
CA GLU A 75 11.86 17.72 10.25
C GLU A 75 12.44 17.20 8.93
N TRP A 76 13.11 18.08 8.19
CA TRP A 76 13.78 17.74 6.91
C TRP A 76 14.77 16.58 7.02
N SER A 77 15.41 16.41 8.18
CA SER A 77 16.32 15.28 8.46
C SER A 77 15.63 13.91 8.41
N LYS A 78 14.32 13.85 8.71
CA LYS A 78 13.49 12.64 8.64
C LYS A 78 12.91 12.45 7.23
N VAL A 79 12.48 13.54 6.59
CA VAL A 79 11.84 13.55 5.26
C VAL A 79 12.68 12.84 4.19
N LYS A 80 14.01 12.98 4.20
CA LYS A 80 14.88 12.32 3.21
C LYS A 80 14.73 10.80 3.16
N TYR A 81 14.48 10.15 4.30
CA TYR A 81 14.25 8.69 4.36
C TYR A 81 12.86 8.30 3.85
N PHE A 82 11.91 9.23 3.91
CA PHE A 82 10.56 9.07 3.38
C PHE A 82 10.51 9.24 1.86
N VAL A 83 11.44 9.95 1.22
CA VAL A 83 11.41 10.19 -0.24
C VAL A 83 11.33 8.88 -1.02
N LEU A 84 12.20 7.91 -0.72
CA LEU A 84 12.18 6.61 -1.40
C LEU A 84 10.87 5.85 -1.16
N TYR A 85 10.35 5.89 0.07
CA TYR A 85 9.08 5.26 0.41
C TYR A 85 7.90 5.91 -0.31
N VAL A 86 7.86 7.25 -0.37
CA VAL A 86 6.84 8.06 -1.05
C VAL A 86 6.82 7.79 -2.55
N LEU A 87 7.98 7.69 -3.19
CA LEU A 87 8.07 7.32 -4.60
C LEU A 87 7.52 5.90 -4.85
N ALA A 88 7.92 4.93 -4.03
CA ALA A 88 7.41 3.57 -4.13
C ALA A 88 5.90 3.49 -3.82
N PHE A 89 5.41 4.29 -2.89
CA PHE A 89 4.00 4.36 -2.51
C PHE A 89 3.14 4.99 -3.61
N SER A 90 3.62 6.07 -4.23
CA SER A 90 2.96 6.70 -5.38
C SER A 90 2.93 5.74 -6.58
N LEU A 91 4.06 5.10 -6.91
CA LEU A 91 4.13 4.09 -7.96
C LEU A 91 3.23 2.88 -7.67
N GLY A 92 3.21 2.42 -6.42
CA GLY A 92 2.37 1.32 -5.95
C GLY A 92 0.88 1.63 -6.08
N THR A 93 0.46 2.84 -5.72
CA THR A 93 -0.93 3.25 -5.86
C THR A 93 -1.32 3.42 -7.33
N TRP A 94 -0.46 3.99 -8.17
CA TRP A 94 -0.73 4.12 -9.60
C TRP A 94 -0.82 2.76 -10.31
N THR A 95 0.14 1.87 -10.06
CA THR A 95 0.12 0.49 -10.59
C THR A 95 -1.09 -0.28 -10.07
N ASN A 96 -1.50 -0.07 -8.81
CA ASN A 96 -2.74 -0.66 -8.27
C ASN A 96 -3.96 -0.25 -9.09
N MET A 97 -4.08 1.03 -9.41
CA MET A 97 -5.21 1.52 -10.21
C MET A 97 -5.19 0.97 -11.63
N LYS A 98 -4.00 0.82 -12.24
CA LYS A 98 -3.86 0.14 -13.54
C LYS A 98 -4.32 -1.31 -13.47
N VAL A 99 -3.95 -2.04 -12.41
CA VAL A 99 -4.45 -3.40 -12.17
C VAL A 99 -5.95 -3.42 -12.00
N LEU A 100 -6.54 -2.46 -11.27
CA LEU A 100 -8.00 -2.37 -11.13
C LEU A 100 -8.70 -2.01 -12.46
N GLN A 101 -8.00 -1.41 -13.43
CA GLN A 101 -8.54 -1.19 -14.78
C GLN A 101 -8.53 -2.48 -15.60
N THR A 102 -7.49 -3.30 -15.48
CA THR A 102 -7.26 -4.45 -16.38
C THR A 102 -7.64 -5.80 -15.79
N ALA A 103 -7.75 -5.92 -14.46
CA ALA A 103 -7.97 -7.19 -13.76
C ALA A 103 -9.17 -7.13 -12.81
N ASN A 104 -9.61 -8.31 -12.39
CA ASN A 104 -10.67 -8.46 -11.39
C ASN A 104 -10.16 -8.09 -9.98
N VAL A 105 -11.06 -7.61 -9.12
CA VAL A 105 -10.76 -7.27 -7.72
C VAL A 105 -10.33 -8.51 -6.94
N GLU A 106 -10.93 -9.65 -7.24
CA GLU A 106 -10.58 -10.95 -6.65
C GLU A 106 -9.10 -11.30 -6.88
N THR A 107 -8.59 -11.10 -8.10
CA THR A 107 -7.16 -11.29 -8.42
C THR A 107 -6.27 -10.44 -7.52
N VAL A 108 -6.63 -9.17 -7.31
CA VAL A 108 -5.88 -8.26 -6.42
C VAL A 108 -5.88 -8.77 -4.98
N ILE A 109 -7.02 -9.27 -4.50
CA ILE A 109 -7.16 -9.83 -3.14
C ILE A 109 -6.27 -11.07 -2.99
N VAL A 110 -6.26 -11.96 -3.97
CA VAL A 110 -5.48 -13.20 -3.97
C VAL A 110 -3.98 -12.95 -3.97
N PHE A 111 -3.50 -12.02 -4.80
CA PHE A 111 -2.08 -11.65 -4.78
C PHE A 111 -1.69 -10.96 -3.47
N ARG A 112 -2.57 -10.11 -2.92
CA ARG A 112 -2.33 -9.43 -1.66
C ARG A 112 -2.26 -10.40 -0.48
N SER A 113 -3.10 -11.43 -0.46
CA SER A 113 -3.09 -12.46 0.59
C SER A 113 -1.81 -13.29 0.59
N CYS A 114 -1.10 -13.34 -0.54
CA CYS A 114 0.22 -13.95 -0.65
C CYS A 114 1.37 -13.04 -0.21
N CYS A 115 1.19 -11.71 -0.10
CA CYS A 115 2.28 -10.82 0.32
C CYS A 115 2.93 -11.21 1.67
N PRO A 116 2.19 -11.64 2.72
CA PRO A 116 2.76 -12.00 4.00
C PRO A 116 3.81 -13.13 3.94
N ILE A 117 3.69 -14.12 3.03
CA ILE A 117 4.68 -15.21 2.94
C ILE A 117 6.02 -14.68 2.44
N VAL A 118 5.98 -13.80 1.44
CA VAL A 118 7.17 -13.18 0.85
C VAL A 118 7.80 -12.22 1.85
N VAL A 119 6.98 -11.36 2.46
CA VAL A 119 7.43 -10.41 3.49
C VAL A 119 8.03 -11.14 4.70
N ALA A 120 7.47 -12.28 5.13
CA ALA A 120 8.06 -13.09 6.20
C ALA A 120 9.44 -13.65 5.81
N GLY A 121 9.62 -14.06 4.55
CA GLY A 121 10.93 -14.46 4.02
C GLY A 121 11.94 -13.30 4.03
N PHE A 122 11.54 -12.12 3.57
CA PHE A 122 12.37 -10.91 3.64
C PHE A 122 12.72 -10.51 5.07
N ASP A 123 11.76 -10.57 6.00
CA ASP A 123 11.97 -10.30 7.43
C ASP A 123 13.02 -11.27 8.03
N TYR A 124 13.00 -12.54 7.63
CA TYR A 124 14.00 -13.52 8.07
C TYR A 124 15.40 -13.22 7.52
N ILE A 125 15.49 -12.94 6.21
CA ILE A 125 16.78 -12.75 5.52
C ILE A 125 17.43 -11.39 5.86
N PHE A 126 16.68 -10.29 5.81
CA PHE A 126 17.23 -8.94 5.95
C PHE A 126 17.22 -8.40 7.38
N TYR A 127 16.24 -8.81 8.20
CA TYR A 127 16.09 -8.30 9.58
C TYR A 127 16.56 -9.29 10.64
N GLY A 128 16.98 -10.49 10.26
CA GLY A 128 17.50 -11.50 11.19
C GLY A 128 16.52 -11.87 12.30
N ARG A 129 15.20 -11.70 12.07
CA ARG A 129 14.17 -12.06 13.05
C ARG A 129 14.08 -13.57 13.19
N ALA A 130 13.65 -14.04 14.37
CA ALA A 130 13.41 -15.46 14.63
C ALA A 130 12.46 -16.03 13.57
N CYS A 131 12.79 -17.24 13.08
CA CYS A 131 12.01 -17.93 12.05
C CYS A 131 10.53 -17.98 12.47
N PRO A 132 9.57 -17.65 11.57
CA PRO A 132 8.15 -17.74 11.88
C PRO A 132 7.80 -19.13 12.42
N SER A 133 6.94 -19.18 13.44
CA SER A 133 6.54 -20.44 14.05
C SER A 133 5.98 -21.42 13.00
N LEU A 134 6.14 -22.72 13.21
CA LEU A 134 5.64 -23.74 12.26
C LEU A 134 4.15 -23.58 11.96
N ARG A 135 3.37 -23.11 12.95
CA ARG A 135 1.95 -22.76 12.81
C ARG A 135 1.73 -21.57 11.86
N SER A 136 2.57 -20.53 11.97
CA SER A 136 2.53 -19.38 11.06
C SER A 136 2.90 -19.78 9.64
N VAL A 137 3.94 -20.59 9.45
CA VAL A 137 4.34 -21.11 8.13
C VAL A 137 3.20 -21.93 7.52
N ALA A 138 2.57 -22.82 8.28
CA ALA A 138 1.43 -23.60 7.82
C ALA A 138 0.24 -22.71 7.37
N SER A 139 -0.08 -21.66 8.14
CA SER A 139 -1.14 -20.72 7.74
C SER A 139 -0.82 -19.94 6.46
N LEU A 140 0.45 -19.55 6.27
CA LEU A 140 0.90 -18.85 5.06
C LEU A 140 0.86 -19.77 3.84
N LEU A 141 1.25 -21.04 4.00
CA LEU A 141 1.15 -22.04 2.95
C LEU A 141 -0.30 -22.35 2.57
N LEU A 142 -1.21 -22.43 3.56
CA LEU A 142 -2.63 -22.63 3.31
C LEU A 142 -3.24 -21.49 2.48
N ILE A 143 -2.93 -20.24 2.84
CA ILE A 143 -3.36 -19.05 2.08
C ILE A 143 -2.80 -19.09 0.64
N THR A 144 -1.52 -19.42 0.50
CA THR A 144 -0.87 -19.54 -0.81
C THR A 144 -1.48 -20.67 -1.65
N GLY A 145 -1.84 -21.80 -1.02
CA GLY A 145 -2.53 -22.90 -1.69
C GLY A 145 -3.91 -22.50 -2.21
N GLY A 146 -4.69 -21.77 -1.40
CA GLY A 146 -5.97 -21.20 -1.84
C GLY A 146 -5.81 -20.20 -3.00
N ALA A 147 -4.75 -19.38 -2.96
CA ALA A 147 -4.43 -18.45 -4.02
C ALA A 147 -4.08 -19.14 -5.35
N VAL A 148 -3.28 -20.21 -5.31
CA VAL A 148 -2.98 -21.03 -6.48
C VAL A 148 -4.26 -21.67 -7.04
N GLY A 149 -5.13 -22.19 -6.16
CA GLY A 149 -6.42 -22.74 -6.56
C GLY A 149 -7.30 -21.72 -7.31
N TYR A 150 -7.29 -20.46 -6.88
CA TYR A 150 -7.99 -19.38 -7.58
C TYR A 150 -7.41 -19.14 -8.98
N ILE A 151 -6.09 -18.95 -9.10
CA ILE A 151 -5.43 -18.63 -10.38
C ILE A 151 -5.66 -19.74 -11.42
N LEU A 152 -5.64 -21.01 -11.01
CA LEU A 152 -5.89 -22.13 -11.91
C LEU A 152 -7.32 -22.17 -12.49
N ASN A 153 -8.28 -21.60 -11.76
CA ASN A 153 -9.69 -21.54 -12.15
C ASN A 153 -10.12 -20.16 -12.69
N ASP A 154 -9.19 -19.21 -12.76
CA ASP A 154 -9.49 -17.87 -13.25
C ASP A 154 -9.59 -17.85 -14.78
N LYS A 155 -10.74 -17.40 -15.28
CA LYS A 155 -11.04 -17.34 -16.71
C LYS A 155 -10.15 -16.32 -17.43
N GLU A 156 -9.78 -15.23 -16.75
CA GLU A 156 -8.91 -14.20 -17.31
C GLU A 156 -7.49 -14.77 -17.56
N PHE A 157 -6.99 -15.58 -16.61
CA PHE A 157 -5.74 -16.31 -16.75
C PHE A 157 -5.80 -17.36 -17.87
N GLN A 158 -6.90 -18.09 -18.02
CA GLN A 158 -7.02 -19.09 -19.08
C GLN A 158 -7.10 -18.48 -20.49
N ASN A 159 -7.70 -17.30 -20.63
CA ASN A 159 -7.89 -16.65 -21.93
C ASN A 159 -6.66 -15.88 -22.40
N SER A 160 -6.01 -15.13 -21.50
CA SER A 160 -4.94 -14.18 -21.83
C SER A 160 -3.57 -14.56 -21.26
N GLY A 161 -3.51 -15.67 -20.51
CA GLY A 161 -2.28 -16.19 -19.92
C GLY A 161 -1.57 -15.19 -19.00
N TRP A 162 -0.24 -15.21 -19.05
CA TRP A 162 0.64 -14.36 -18.23
C TRP A 162 0.56 -12.87 -18.55
N VAL A 163 0.06 -12.50 -19.74
CA VAL A 163 -0.01 -11.09 -20.17
C VAL A 163 -1.07 -10.33 -19.37
N ALA A 164 -2.17 -10.98 -19.01
CA ALA A 164 -3.19 -10.39 -18.13
C ALA A 164 -2.64 -10.04 -16.73
N TYR A 165 -1.61 -10.76 -16.29
CA TYR A 165 -1.01 -10.61 -14.97
C TYR A 165 0.23 -9.72 -14.96
N TYR A 166 0.66 -9.17 -16.10
CA TYR A 166 1.85 -8.34 -16.18
C TYR A 166 1.81 -7.16 -15.20
N TRP A 167 0.73 -6.38 -15.24
CA TRP A 167 0.53 -5.26 -14.32
C TRP A 167 0.36 -5.70 -12.88
N VAL A 168 -0.28 -6.87 -12.66
CA VAL A 168 -0.46 -7.46 -11.32
C VAL A 168 0.91 -7.77 -10.70
N MET A 169 1.83 -8.35 -11.46
CA MET A 169 3.17 -8.71 -10.99
C MET A 169 4.03 -7.48 -10.67
N ILE A 170 3.97 -6.44 -11.51
CA ILE A 170 4.65 -5.16 -11.23
C ILE A 170 4.11 -4.56 -9.94
N TRP A 171 2.79 -4.42 -9.85
CA TRP A 171 2.12 -3.89 -8.66
C TRP A 171 2.47 -4.69 -7.41
N TRP A 172 2.42 -6.02 -7.48
CA TRP A 172 2.69 -6.91 -6.36
C TRP A 172 4.14 -6.80 -5.87
N THR A 173 5.10 -6.66 -6.79
CA THR A 173 6.51 -6.45 -6.44
C THR A 173 6.71 -5.12 -5.71
N VAL A 174 6.12 -4.03 -6.24
CA VAL A 174 6.16 -2.71 -5.62
C VAL A 174 5.44 -2.72 -4.26
N LEU A 175 4.37 -3.50 -4.12
CA LEU A 175 3.66 -3.69 -2.85
C LEU A 175 4.52 -4.41 -1.81
N ILE A 176 5.20 -5.50 -2.18
CA ILE A 176 6.12 -6.21 -1.27
C ILE A 176 7.22 -5.26 -0.78
N PHE A 177 7.82 -4.48 -1.69
CA PHE A 177 8.82 -3.49 -1.32
C PHE A 177 8.26 -2.48 -0.31
N GLN A 178 7.06 -1.94 -0.53
CA GLN A 178 6.42 -1.01 0.40
C GLN A 178 6.16 -1.65 1.77
N LEU A 179 5.67 -2.88 1.82
CA LEU A 179 5.39 -3.57 3.07
C LEU A 179 6.68 -3.82 3.88
N THR A 180 7.77 -4.18 3.21
CA THR A 180 9.07 -4.43 3.87
C THR A 180 9.77 -3.12 4.27
N TYR A 181 9.82 -2.13 3.38
CA TYR A 181 10.46 -0.84 3.66
C TYR A 181 9.64 0.01 4.63
N GLY A 182 8.31 -0.09 4.62
CA GLY A 182 7.46 0.59 5.59
C GLY A 182 7.76 0.14 7.03
N LYS A 183 8.03 -1.15 7.24
CA LYS A 183 8.50 -1.66 8.55
C LYS A 183 9.85 -1.07 8.93
N PHE A 184 10.80 -0.97 7.99
CA PHE A 184 12.08 -0.30 8.20
C PHE A 184 11.88 1.13 8.70
N LEU A 185 11.01 1.86 8.04
CA LEU A 185 10.78 3.28 8.26
C LEU A 185 10.16 3.53 9.64
N VAL A 186 9.14 2.75 10.00
CA VAL A 186 8.44 2.88 11.29
C VAL A 186 9.27 2.34 12.47
N SER A 187 10.05 1.28 12.25
CA SER A 187 10.83 0.63 13.33
C SER A 187 12.22 1.24 13.50
N GLY A 188 12.81 1.80 12.43
CA GLY A 188 14.17 2.33 12.41
C GLY A 188 14.28 3.82 12.71
N LEU A 189 13.21 4.60 12.52
CA LEU A 189 13.21 6.02 12.83
C LEU A 189 12.62 6.29 14.24
N PRO A 190 13.25 7.15 15.05
CA PRO A 190 12.70 7.58 16.33
C PRO A 190 11.53 8.54 16.08
N LEU A 191 10.37 7.97 15.78
CA LEU A 191 9.11 8.68 15.61
C LEU A 191 8.39 8.73 16.96
N LYS A 192 7.80 9.88 17.30
CA LYS A 192 6.96 10.03 18.52
C LYS A 192 5.60 9.36 18.38
N SER A 193 5.08 9.24 17.15
CA SER A 193 3.72 8.77 16.90
C SER A 193 3.60 8.07 15.55
N LEU A 194 2.78 7.00 15.50
CA LEU A 194 2.46 6.24 14.28
C LEU A 194 1.67 7.07 13.26
N TRP A 195 1.09 8.19 13.68
CA TRP A 195 0.39 9.14 12.80
C TRP A 195 1.35 9.98 11.95
N THR A 196 2.61 10.13 12.38
CA THR A 196 3.62 10.93 11.66
C THR A 196 3.94 10.32 10.28
N PRO A 197 4.25 9.01 10.15
CA PRO A 197 4.40 8.37 8.86
C PRO A 197 3.17 8.47 7.96
N VAL A 198 1.96 8.42 8.53
CA VAL A 198 0.71 8.50 7.77
C VAL A 198 0.57 9.89 7.15
N LEU A 199 0.77 10.95 7.93
CA LEU A 199 0.73 12.32 7.41
C LEU A 199 1.83 12.53 6.36
N TYR A 200 3.09 12.23 6.70
CA TYR A 200 4.22 12.45 5.81
C TYR A 200 4.06 11.71 4.49
N THR A 201 3.67 10.44 4.53
CA THR A 201 3.51 9.64 3.32
C THR A 201 2.39 10.21 2.45
N ASN A 202 1.21 10.49 3.02
CA ASN A 202 0.09 11.01 2.22
C ASN A 202 0.38 12.41 1.67
N THR A 203 0.86 13.35 2.49
CA THR A 203 1.17 14.71 2.05
C THR A 203 2.25 14.73 0.98
N LEU A 204 3.37 14.02 1.19
CA LEU A 204 4.47 14.00 0.23
C LEU A 204 4.12 13.24 -1.04
N SER A 205 3.18 12.28 -0.99
CA SER A 205 2.75 11.51 -2.17
C SER A 205 1.83 12.26 -3.10
N VAL A 206 1.24 13.40 -2.67
CA VAL A 206 0.43 14.25 -3.54
C VAL A 206 1.24 14.72 -4.76
N LEU A 207 2.47 15.19 -4.55
CA LEU A 207 3.30 15.75 -5.62
C LEU A 207 3.73 14.69 -6.66
N PRO A 208 4.31 13.53 -6.27
CA PRO A 208 4.56 12.42 -7.20
C PRO A 208 3.29 11.91 -7.88
N ALA A 209 2.15 11.82 -7.18
CA ALA A 209 0.89 11.39 -7.79
C ALA A 209 0.40 12.37 -8.86
N MET A 210 0.53 13.68 -8.62
CA MET A 210 0.25 14.70 -9.63
C MET A 210 1.18 14.60 -10.83
N LEU A 211 2.50 14.42 -10.61
CA LEU A 211 3.47 14.25 -11.69
C LEU A 211 3.17 13.02 -12.55
N VAL A 212 2.88 11.88 -11.90
CA VAL A 212 2.45 10.66 -12.60
C VAL A 212 1.15 10.91 -13.38
N GLY A 213 0.22 11.68 -12.83
CA GLY A 213 -1.00 12.09 -13.52
C GLY A 213 -0.76 12.95 -14.76
N ILE A 214 0.15 13.92 -14.68
CA ILE A 214 0.54 14.77 -15.81
C ILE A 214 1.27 13.94 -16.87
N MET A 215 2.18 13.04 -16.48
CA MET A 215 2.89 12.17 -17.43
C MET A 215 1.95 11.15 -18.09
N ALA A 216 1.04 10.55 -17.32
CA ALA A 216 0.08 9.57 -17.83
C ALA A 216 -1.04 10.22 -18.64
N GLY A 217 -1.45 11.46 -18.31
CA GLY A 217 -2.44 12.24 -19.05
C GLY A 217 -1.85 12.97 -20.27
N GLY A 218 -0.57 13.35 -20.21
CA GLY A 218 0.16 14.01 -21.29
C GLY A 218 0.42 13.12 -22.51
N GLY A 219 0.28 11.80 -22.38
CA GLY A 219 0.28 10.86 -23.50
C GLY A 219 -1.06 10.76 -24.26
N GLY A 220 -2.13 11.39 -23.76
CA GLY A 220 -3.47 11.38 -24.37
C GLY A 220 -3.94 12.72 -24.95
N GLY A 221 -3.09 13.75 -24.91
CA GLY A 221 -3.41 15.13 -25.34
C GLY A 221 -2.99 15.48 -26.77
N GLY A 222 -2.91 14.50 -27.68
CA GLY A 222 -2.55 14.69 -29.09
C GLY A 222 -3.74 14.58 -30.06
N GLY A 223 -4.91 15.11 -29.70
CA GLY A 223 -6.13 14.94 -30.51
C GLY A 223 -7.24 15.96 -30.29
N ALA A 224 -6.91 17.17 -29.81
CA ALA A 224 -7.86 18.29 -29.74
C ALA A 224 -7.14 19.59 -30.14
N GLY A 225 -6.96 19.77 -31.44
CA GLY A 225 -6.27 20.93 -31.99
C GLY A 225 -6.22 20.87 -33.52
N GLY A 226 -7.40 20.93 -34.14
CA GLY A 226 -7.55 20.92 -35.60
C GLY A 226 -8.96 21.35 -36.00
N ALA A 227 -9.42 22.47 -35.45
CA ALA A 227 -10.47 23.26 -36.07
C ALA A 227 -9.78 24.32 -36.93
N GLY A 228 -9.90 24.16 -38.24
CA GLY A 228 -9.44 25.03 -39.31
C GLY A 228 -10.00 24.50 -40.61
#